data_AF-A0A0U5CB65-F1
#
_entry.id   AF-A0A0U5CB65-F1
#
_cell.length_a   1.000
_cell.length_b   1.000
_cell.length_c   1.000
_cell.angle_alpha   90.00
_cell.angle_beta   90.00
_cell.angle_gamma   90.00
#
_symmetry.space_group_name_H-M   'P 1'
#
loop_
_entity.id
_entity.type
_entity.pdbx_description
1 polymer ?
#
loop_
_entity_poly.entity_id
_entity_poly.type
_entity_poly.pdbx_seq_one_letter_code
_entity_poly.pdbx_strand_id
1 'polypeptide(L)'
;MRQLSGGIQEYIEALSFHHYLTHQTLITRDEVAAHLPAEIIVTEEDYAMGLFDLTGELMRFAVTSLSAGAGDTQGHAEGEGEGGTQVNLPRLPPAQAGVVRDLREIRASFEGITIPRRHNNNMFRDYGKKSEVMQNSVEKVERAAYGILVRGSERPAGWKPDLSAGVEMDVY
;
A
#
# COMPACT_ATOMS: atom_id res chain seq x y z
N MET A 1 -18.18 10.58 -25.09
CA MET A 1 -16.94 9.97 -24.56
C MET A 1 -16.98 9.59 -23.07
N ARG A 2 -17.90 10.09 -22.23
CA ARG A 2 -17.96 9.72 -20.80
C ARG A 2 -18.32 8.25 -20.50
N GLN A 3 -18.95 7.54 -21.43
CA GLN A 3 -19.32 6.12 -21.24
C GLN A 3 -18.12 5.17 -21.21
N LEU A 4 -16.95 5.58 -21.71
CA LEU A 4 -15.74 4.74 -21.76
C LEU A 4 -14.76 5.04 -20.62
N SER A 5 -14.86 6.22 -19.99
CA SER A 5 -13.92 6.69 -18.97
C SER A 5 -13.79 5.73 -17.78
N GLY A 6 -14.89 5.15 -17.29
CA GLY A 6 -14.84 4.16 -16.23
C GLY A 6 -14.08 2.88 -16.61
N GLY A 7 -14.31 2.35 -17.82
CA GLY A 7 -13.59 1.17 -18.30
C GLY A 7 -12.11 1.44 -18.59
N ILE A 8 -11.78 2.65 -19.05
CA ILE A 8 -10.40 3.08 -19.24
C ILE A 8 -9.67 3.18 -17.89
N GLN A 9 -10.31 3.75 -16.87
CA GLN A 9 -9.77 3.84 -15.50
C GLN A 9 -9.49 2.47 -14.89
N GLU A 10 -10.44 1.53 -15.02
CA GLU A 10 -10.28 0.14 -14.55
C GLU A 10 -9.17 -0.59 -15.31
N TYR A 11 -9.03 -0.35 -16.61
CA TYR A 11 -7.92 -0.89 -17.40
C TYR A 11 -6.57 -0.32 -16.95
N ILE A 12 -6.49 1.00 -16.71
CA ILE A 12 -5.28 1.66 -16.19
C ILE A 12 -4.90 1.05 -14.84
N GLU A 13 -5.86 0.89 -13.93
CA GLU A 13 -5.64 0.26 -12.62
C GLU A 13 -5.04 -1.14 -12.78
N ALA A 14 -5.70 -2.01 -13.56
CA ALA A 14 -5.29 -3.39 -13.74
C ALA A 14 -3.89 -3.50 -14.38
N LEU A 15 -3.63 -2.73 -15.44
CA LEU A 15 -2.34 -2.74 -16.12
C LEU A 15 -1.23 -2.18 -15.22
N SER A 16 -1.52 -1.11 -14.48
CA SER A 16 -0.56 -0.52 -13.54
C SER A 16 -0.24 -1.45 -12.38
N PHE A 17 -1.24 -2.17 -11.87
CA PHE A 17 -1.04 -3.16 -10.81
C PHE A 17 -0.16 -4.31 -11.29
N HIS A 18 -0.45 -4.88 -12.46
CA HIS A 18 0.38 -5.91 -13.06
C HIS A 18 1.83 -5.43 -13.29
N HIS A 19 2.00 -4.23 -13.83
CA HIS A 19 3.32 -3.65 -14.06
C HIS A 19 4.09 -3.45 -12.76
N TYR A 20 3.43 -2.95 -11.71
CA TYR A 20 4.02 -2.78 -10.39
C TYR A 20 4.46 -4.12 -9.79
N LEU A 21 3.62 -5.16 -9.85
CA LEU A 21 3.98 -6.49 -9.35
C LEU A 21 5.19 -7.10 -10.07
N THR A 22 5.40 -6.74 -11.34
CA THR A 22 6.48 -7.30 -12.17
C THR A 22 7.77 -6.50 -12.08
N HIS A 23 7.68 -5.17 -12.02
CA HIS A 23 8.83 -4.27 -12.16
C HIS A 23 9.10 -3.39 -10.93
N GLN A 24 8.21 -3.40 -9.94
CA GLN A 24 8.27 -2.52 -8.76
C GLN A 24 8.34 -1.03 -9.12
N THR A 25 7.66 -0.64 -10.20
CA THR A 25 7.60 0.74 -10.69
C THR A 25 6.22 1.04 -11.26
N LEU A 26 5.81 2.31 -11.24
CA LEU A 26 4.59 2.74 -11.92
C LEU A 26 4.80 2.83 -13.43
N ILE A 27 3.83 2.28 -14.18
CA ILE A 27 3.75 2.45 -15.64
C ILE A 27 3.36 3.89 -15.97
N THR A 28 3.99 4.49 -16.98
CA THR A 28 3.70 5.86 -17.43
C THR A 28 2.43 5.92 -18.30
N ARG A 29 1.82 7.10 -18.43
CA ARG A 29 0.64 7.30 -19.27
C ARG A 29 0.90 6.91 -20.73
N ASP A 30 2.06 7.28 -21.26
CA ASP A 30 2.40 7.02 -22.66
C ASP A 30 2.60 5.51 -22.92
N GLU A 31 3.16 4.78 -21.93
CA GLU A 31 3.22 3.33 -21.96
C GLU A 31 1.81 2.71 -21.90
N VAL A 32 0.91 3.21 -21.06
CA VAL A 32 -0.49 2.75 -21.03
C VAL A 32 -1.16 2.98 -22.39
N ALA A 33 -1.00 4.16 -22.97
CA ALA A 33 -1.57 4.50 -24.28
C ALA A 33 -1.05 3.57 -25.39
N ALA A 34 0.21 3.13 -25.31
CA ALA A 34 0.79 2.17 -26.25
C ALA A 34 0.16 0.77 -26.19
N HIS A 35 -0.51 0.41 -25.09
CA HIS A 35 -1.24 -0.86 -24.96
C HIS A 35 -2.69 -0.77 -25.46
N LEU A 36 -3.16 0.42 -25.83
CA LEU A 36 -4.51 0.66 -26.32
C LEU A 36 -4.51 1.00 -27.82
N PRO A 37 -5.61 0.71 -28.54
CA PRO A 37 -5.80 1.18 -29.91
C PRO A 37 -5.66 2.71 -29.99
N ALA A 38 -5.13 3.23 -31.10
CA ALA A 38 -4.87 4.66 -31.29
C ALA A 38 -6.13 5.54 -31.22
N GLU A 39 -7.30 4.94 -31.43
CA GLU A 39 -8.61 5.58 -31.32
C GLU A 39 -9.03 5.83 -29.86
N ILE A 40 -8.41 5.13 -28.89
CA ILE A 40 -8.68 5.28 -27.46
C ILE A 40 -7.67 6.25 -26.85
N ILE A 41 -8.14 7.46 -26.55
CA ILE A 41 -7.31 8.49 -25.93
C ILE A 41 -7.27 8.29 -24.42
N VAL A 42 -6.08 8.04 -23.89
CA VAL A 42 -5.83 8.03 -22.45
C VAL A 42 -5.63 9.47 -21.98
N THR A 43 -6.67 10.03 -21.36
CA THR A 43 -6.57 11.39 -20.81
C THR A 43 -5.73 11.42 -19.54
N GLU A 44 -5.15 12.58 -19.21
CA GLU A 44 -4.45 12.77 -17.93
C GLU A 44 -5.37 12.51 -16.75
N GLU A 45 -6.65 12.85 -16.91
CA GLU A 45 -7.68 12.68 -15.89
C GLU A 45 -7.97 11.20 -15.64
N ASP A 46 -8.18 10.41 -16.70
CA ASP A 46 -8.42 8.96 -16.57
C ASP A 46 -7.21 8.24 -15.98
N TYR A 47 -6.00 8.63 -16.41
CA TYR A 47 -4.75 8.11 -15.86
C TYR A 47 -4.61 8.39 -14.36
N ALA A 48 -4.80 9.64 -13.92
CA ALA A 48 -4.74 9.98 -12.51
C ALA A 48 -5.81 9.25 -11.68
N MET A 49 -7.03 9.13 -12.20
CA MET A 49 -8.13 8.45 -11.51
C MET A 49 -7.89 6.94 -11.38
N GLY A 50 -7.42 6.27 -12.44
CA GLY A 50 -7.05 4.85 -12.37
C GLY A 50 -5.89 4.59 -11.40
N LEU A 51 -4.92 5.50 -11.33
CA LEU A 51 -3.84 5.40 -10.34
C LEU A 51 -4.31 5.66 -8.90
N PHE A 52 -5.34 6.47 -8.66
CA PHE A 52 -5.93 6.56 -7.32
C PHE A 52 -6.53 5.24 -6.88
N ASP A 53 -7.25 4.55 -7.78
CA ASP A 53 -7.86 3.26 -7.47
C ASP A 53 -6.79 2.17 -7.29
N LEU A 54 -5.71 2.21 -8.06
CA LEU A 54 -4.51 1.38 -7.84
C LEU A 54 -3.98 1.47 -6.41
N THR A 55 -3.97 2.66 -5.77
CA THR A 55 -3.49 2.78 -4.37
C THR A 55 -4.31 1.95 -3.39
N GLY A 56 -5.61 1.76 -3.67
CA GLY A 56 -6.49 0.89 -2.92
C GLY A 56 -6.17 -0.59 -3.12
N GLU A 57 -5.84 -0.99 -4.35
CA GLU A 57 -5.45 -2.37 -4.65
C GLU A 57 -4.07 -2.71 -4.08
N LEU A 58 -3.11 -1.80 -4.14
CA LEU A 58 -1.81 -1.92 -3.47
C LEU A 58 -1.96 -2.03 -1.95
N MET A 59 -2.89 -1.29 -1.33
CA MET A 59 -3.21 -1.46 0.07
C MET A 59 -3.77 -2.86 0.34
N ARG A 60 -4.73 -3.35 -0.44
CA ARG A 60 -5.30 -4.71 -0.28
C ARG A 60 -4.21 -5.76 -0.40
N PHE A 61 -3.34 -5.63 -1.39
CA PHE A 61 -2.19 -6.50 -1.58
C PHE A 61 -1.24 -6.47 -0.37
N ALA A 62 -0.89 -5.27 0.11
CA ALA A 62 -0.02 -5.10 1.27
C ALA A 62 -0.62 -5.74 2.53
N VAL A 63 -1.86 -5.40 2.88
CA VAL A 63 -2.53 -5.91 4.09
C VAL A 63 -2.68 -7.43 4.03
N THR A 64 -3.05 -7.99 2.88
CA THR A 64 -3.18 -9.43 2.69
C THR A 64 -1.82 -10.13 2.85
N SER A 65 -0.78 -9.58 2.23
CA SER A 65 0.59 -10.12 2.31
C SER A 65 1.15 -10.05 3.74
N LEU A 66 0.94 -8.92 4.43
CA LEU A 66 1.32 -8.71 5.83
C LEU A 66 0.59 -9.68 6.77
N SER A 67 -0.70 -9.93 6.53
CA SER A 67 -1.50 -10.91 7.28
C SER A 67 -1.04 -12.34 7.05
N ALA A 68 -0.67 -12.70 5.81
CA ALA A 68 -0.18 -14.04 5.47
C ALA A 68 1.23 -14.31 6.02
N GLY A 69 2.13 -13.31 5.98
CA GLY A 69 3.51 -13.44 6.46
C GLY A 69 3.67 -13.40 7.98
N ALA A 70 2.67 -12.92 8.72
CA ALA A 70 2.70 -12.91 10.19
C ALA A 70 2.67 -14.32 10.82
N GLY A 71 2.31 -15.35 10.05
CA GLY A 71 2.34 -16.75 10.50
C GLY A 71 3.67 -17.47 10.29
N ASP A 72 4.59 -16.91 9.49
CA ASP A 72 5.79 -17.61 9.00
C ASP A 72 7.12 -17.06 9.57
N THR A 73 7.06 -16.18 10.57
CA THR A 73 8.26 -15.75 11.34
C THR A 73 8.82 -16.83 12.28
N GLN A 74 8.42 -18.10 12.09
CA GLN A 74 9.16 -19.27 12.56
C GLN A 74 10.00 -19.84 11.41
N GLY A 75 11.10 -19.18 11.05
CA GLY A 75 11.97 -19.65 9.96
C GLY A 75 13.38 -19.08 10.04
N HIS A 76 14.33 -19.95 10.38
CA HIS A 76 15.77 -19.79 10.51
C HIS A 76 16.45 -18.81 9.52
N ALA A 77 17.26 -17.89 10.05
CA ALA A 77 18.36 -17.28 9.29
C ALA A 77 19.67 -17.61 10.00
N GLU A 78 20.33 -18.66 9.49
CA GLU A 78 21.76 -18.90 9.69
C GLU A 78 22.56 -17.81 8.96
N GLY A 79 23.56 -17.23 9.61
CA GLY A 79 24.41 -16.19 9.03
C GLY A 79 25.29 -15.51 10.07
N GLU A 80 26.49 -16.05 10.22
CA GLU A 80 27.57 -15.64 11.13
C GLU A 80 28.01 -14.18 10.91
N GLY A 81 28.25 -13.43 12.00
CA GLY A 81 28.82 -12.08 11.97
C GLY A 81 28.89 -11.45 13.36
N GLU A 82 30.12 -11.21 13.81
CA GLU A 82 30.54 -10.92 15.19
C GLU A 82 30.00 -9.60 15.80
N GLY A 83 29.80 -9.63 17.12
CA GLY A 83 30.17 -8.49 17.98
C GLY A 83 29.24 -7.27 18.01
N GLY A 84 27.94 -7.44 18.17
CA GLY A 84 27.03 -6.37 18.58
C GLY A 84 25.75 -6.96 19.14
N THR A 85 25.19 -6.37 20.20
CA THR A 85 23.89 -6.75 20.77
C THR A 85 22.81 -6.58 19.69
N GLN A 86 22.60 -7.63 18.87
CA GLN A 86 21.57 -7.64 17.85
C GLN A 86 20.23 -7.78 18.55
N VAL A 87 19.58 -6.65 18.78
CA VAL A 87 18.15 -6.64 19.09
C VAL A 87 17.46 -7.26 17.88
N ASN A 88 16.97 -8.49 18.03
CA ASN A 88 16.28 -9.24 16.99
C ASN A 88 14.88 -8.64 16.80
N LEU A 89 14.84 -7.45 16.19
CA LEU A 89 13.61 -6.75 15.86
C LEU A 89 12.93 -7.52 14.73
N PRO A 90 11.61 -7.76 14.80
CA PRO A 90 10.84 -8.24 13.66
C PRO A 90 11.11 -7.31 12.49
N ARG A 91 11.50 -7.88 11.35
CA ARG A 91 11.67 -7.16 10.09
C ARG A 91 10.64 -7.67 9.11
N LEU A 92 10.02 -6.76 8.37
CA LEU A 92 9.18 -7.14 7.25
C LEU A 92 10.06 -7.77 6.17
N PRO A 93 9.60 -8.83 5.49
CA PRO A 93 10.21 -9.32 4.25
C PRO A 93 10.46 -8.15 3.28
N PRO A 94 11.57 -8.15 2.51
CA PRO A 94 11.93 -7.05 1.62
C PRO A 94 10.80 -6.64 0.67
N ALA A 95 10.03 -7.60 0.16
CA ALA A 95 8.86 -7.36 -0.69
C ALA A 95 7.75 -6.57 0.04
N GLN A 96 7.52 -6.82 1.33
CA GLN A 96 6.47 -6.17 2.12
C GLN A 96 6.90 -4.78 2.60
N ALA A 97 8.18 -4.63 2.96
CA ALA A 97 8.77 -3.32 3.27
C ALA A 97 8.80 -2.40 2.04
N GLY A 98 9.03 -2.97 0.85
CA GLY A 98 8.96 -2.27 -0.43
C GLY A 98 7.59 -1.62 -0.65
N VAL A 99 6.50 -2.39 -0.54
CA VAL A 99 5.15 -1.88 -0.81
C VAL A 99 4.76 -0.70 0.10
N VAL A 100 5.13 -0.72 1.39
CA VAL A 100 4.83 0.42 2.29
C VAL A 100 5.59 1.67 1.88
N ARG A 101 6.87 1.52 1.48
CA ARG A 101 7.68 2.61 0.98
C ARG A 101 7.11 3.16 -0.33
N ASP A 102 6.78 2.29 -1.27
CA ASP A 102 6.29 2.69 -2.59
C ASP A 102 4.94 3.40 -2.48
N LEU A 103 4.03 2.93 -1.62
CA LEU A 103 2.77 3.63 -1.35
C LEU A 103 2.99 5.05 -0.79
N ARG A 104 4.03 5.27 0.03
CA ARG A 104 4.40 6.61 0.51
C ARG A 104 4.95 7.48 -0.61
N GLU A 105 5.78 6.93 -1.49
CA GLU A 105 6.34 7.64 -2.64
C GLU A 105 5.24 8.04 -3.65
N ILE A 106 4.27 7.14 -3.88
CA ILE A 106 3.08 7.40 -4.69
C ILE A 106 2.26 8.53 -4.05
N ARG A 107 1.98 8.45 -2.75
CA ARG A 107 1.24 9.50 -2.02
C ARG A 107 1.90 10.86 -2.15
N ALA A 108 3.21 10.93 -1.90
CA ALA A 108 3.98 12.17 -1.99
C ALA A 108 3.91 12.77 -3.40
N SER A 109 3.92 11.92 -4.43
CA SER A 109 3.78 12.35 -5.83
C SER A 109 2.40 12.95 -6.09
N PHE A 110 1.32 12.32 -5.61
CA PHE A 110 -0.05 12.84 -5.75
C PHE A 110 -0.31 14.13 -4.95
N GLU A 111 0.27 14.26 -3.76
CA GLU A 111 0.19 15.46 -2.93
C GLU A 111 0.97 16.65 -3.54
N GLY A 112 2.01 16.37 -4.34
CA GLY A 112 2.77 17.39 -5.08
C GLY A 112 2.02 17.98 -6.28
N ILE A 113 0.95 17.33 -6.74
CA ILE A 113 0.16 17.79 -7.90
C ILE A 113 -0.70 18.98 -7.47
N THR A 114 -0.28 20.19 -7.87
CA THR A 114 -1.10 21.39 -7.73
C THR A 114 -2.03 21.53 -8.94
N ILE A 115 -3.33 21.36 -8.72
CA ILE A 115 -4.33 21.52 -9.77
C ILE A 115 -4.67 23.01 -9.95
N PRO A 116 -4.43 23.62 -11.12
CA PRO A 116 -4.80 25.00 -11.37
C PRO A 116 -6.32 25.19 -11.34
N ARG A 117 -6.80 26.16 -10.54
CA ARG A 117 -8.23 26.50 -10.37
C ARG A 117 -9.01 26.79 -11.67
N ARG A 118 -8.33 26.94 -12.80
CA ARG A 118 -8.96 27.20 -14.11
C ARG A 118 -9.61 25.96 -14.73
N HIS A 119 -9.25 24.76 -14.28
CA HIS A 119 -9.87 23.50 -14.70
C HIS A 119 -10.99 23.07 -13.72
N ASN A 120 -11.92 23.95 -13.40
CA ASN A 120 -13.00 23.68 -12.43
C ASN A 120 -14.12 22.78 -13.02
N ASN A 121 -13.74 21.62 -13.58
CA ASN A 121 -14.67 20.56 -13.98
C ASN A 121 -15.03 19.69 -12.78
N ASN A 122 -16.22 19.06 -12.81
CA ASN A 122 -16.73 18.18 -11.75
C ASN A 122 -15.74 17.09 -11.27
N MET A 123 -14.78 16.67 -12.10
CA MET A 123 -13.84 15.59 -11.80
C MET A 123 -12.71 15.99 -10.82
N PHE A 124 -12.33 17.27 -10.77
CA PHE A 124 -11.39 17.76 -9.75
C PHE A 124 -12.00 17.83 -8.34
N ARG A 125 -13.34 17.82 -8.25
CA ARG A 125 -14.04 17.61 -6.99
C ARG A 125 -13.83 16.20 -6.46
N ASP A 126 -13.75 15.23 -7.37
CA ASP A 126 -13.52 13.83 -7.02
C ASP A 126 -12.05 13.57 -6.72
N TYR A 127 -11.11 14.31 -7.33
CA TYR A 127 -9.69 14.29 -6.98
C TYR A 127 -9.45 14.52 -5.48
N GLY A 128 -10.12 15.52 -4.88
CA GLY A 128 -10.01 15.78 -3.44
C GLY A 128 -10.45 14.59 -2.58
N LYS A 129 -11.58 13.98 -2.92
CA LYS A 129 -12.08 12.78 -2.24
C LYS A 129 -11.17 11.57 -2.45
N LYS A 130 -10.66 11.38 -3.67
CA LYS A 130 -9.75 10.28 -4.00
C LYS A 130 -8.41 10.44 -3.29
N SER A 131 -7.92 11.66 -3.14
CA SER A 131 -6.72 11.96 -2.33
C SER A 131 -6.95 11.59 -0.86
N GLU A 132 -8.11 11.91 -0.29
CA GLU A 132 -8.47 11.49 1.07
C GLU A 132 -8.55 9.95 1.20
N VAL A 133 -9.15 9.26 0.23
CA VAL A 133 -9.22 7.78 0.19
C VAL A 133 -7.83 7.16 0.07
N MET A 134 -6.95 7.73 -0.74
CA MET A 134 -5.56 7.31 -0.87
C MET A 134 -4.81 7.47 0.45
N GLN A 135 -4.92 8.63 1.11
CA GLN A 135 -4.30 8.86 2.44
C GLN A 135 -4.75 7.80 3.45
N ASN A 136 -6.06 7.55 3.53
CA ASN A 136 -6.61 6.49 4.37
C ASN A 136 -6.08 5.10 4.03
N SER A 137 -5.81 4.83 2.75
CA SER A 137 -5.26 3.55 2.29
C SER A 137 -3.80 3.39 2.73
N VAL A 138 -2.99 4.43 2.59
CA VAL A 138 -1.60 4.43 3.08
C VAL A 138 -1.56 4.26 4.60
N GLU A 139 -2.38 5.00 5.36
CA GLU A 139 -2.44 4.88 6.82
C GLU A 139 -2.79 3.46 7.27
N LYS A 140 -3.68 2.77 6.56
CA LYS A 140 -4.04 1.38 6.87
C LYS A 140 -2.85 0.43 6.69
N VAL A 141 -2.08 0.60 5.61
CA VAL A 141 -0.87 -0.20 5.40
C VAL A 141 0.17 0.10 6.47
N GLU A 142 0.38 1.36 6.80
CA GLU A 142 1.32 1.77 7.86
C GLU A 142 0.94 1.20 9.23
N ARG A 143 -0.34 1.25 9.59
CA ARG A 143 -0.84 0.65 10.83
C ARG A 143 -0.66 -0.87 10.85
N ALA A 144 -0.89 -1.55 9.73
CA ALA A 144 -0.67 -2.98 9.61
C ALA A 144 0.83 -3.33 9.78
N ALA A 145 1.71 -2.59 9.12
CA ALA A 145 3.16 -2.73 9.25
C ALA A 145 3.64 -2.45 10.68
N TYR A 146 3.16 -1.37 11.31
CA TYR A 146 3.45 -1.05 12.71
C TYR A 146 3.00 -2.16 13.66
N GLY A 147 1.80 -2.72 13.44
CA GLY A 147 1.29 -3.83 14.23
C GLY A 147 2.23 -5.03 14.23
N ILE A 148 2.82 -5.37 13.09
CA ILE A 148 3.77 -6.48 12.95
C ILE A 148 5.12 -6.14 13.58
N LEU A 149 5.70 -4.98 13.24
CA LEU A 149 7.02 -4.58 13.70
C LEU A 149 7.06 -4.39 15.23
N VAL A 150 6.05 -3.72 15.80
CA VAL A 150 6.05 -3.36 17.23
C VAL A 150 5.41 -4.44 18.09
N ARG A 151 4.22 -4.97 17.76
CA ARG A 151 3.64 -6.04 18.61
C ARG A 151 4.38 -7.37 18.48
N GLY A 152 5.01 -7.63 17.33
CA GLY A 152 5.91 -8.77 17.18
C GLY A 152 7.14 -8.66 18.08
N SER A 153 7.57 -7.43 18.41
CA SER A 153 8.66 -7.17 19.36
C SER A 153 8.22 -7.34 20.82
N GLU A 154 6.94 -7.08 21.12
CA GLU A 154 6.38 -7.17 22.49
C GLU A 154 6.02 -8.61 22.91
N ARG A 155 5.78 -9.52 21.96
CA ARG A 155 5.37 -10.91 22.22
C ARG A 155 6.37 -11.90 21.63
N PRO A 156 7.47 -12.20 22.35
CA PRO A 156 8.50 -13.12 21.84
C PRO A 156 7.96 -14.55 21.66
N ALA A 157 8.69 -15.37 20.89
CA ALA A 157 8.31 -16.74 20.60
C ALA A 157 7.99 -17.54 21.88
N GLY A 158 6.80 -18.14 21.95
CA GLY A 158 6.33 -18.88 23.13
C GLY A 158 5.61 -18.02 24.19
N TRP A 159 5.36 -16.74 23.93
CA TRP A 159 4.54 -15.90 24.80
C TRP A 159 3.10 -16.45 24.85
N LYS A 160 2.74 -17.01 26.00
CA LYS A 160 1.36 -17.31 26.39
C LYS A 160 0.97 -16.30 27.47
N PRO A 161 -0.21 -15.67 27.38
CA PRO A 161 -0.71 -14.85 28.48
C PRO A 161 -0.75 -15.72 29.72
N ASP A 162 -0.20 -15.21 30.82
CA ASP A 162 -0.22 -15.93 32.09
C ASP A 162 -1.66 -15.93 32.63
N LEU A 163 -2.40 -16.99 32.31
CA LEU A 163 -3.76 -17.21 32.81
C LEU A 163 -3.76 -17.64 34.29
N SER A 164 -2.60 -17.71 34.95
CA SER A 164 -2.49 -18.03 36.38
C SER A 164 -2.52 -16.81 37.29
N ALA A 165 -2.37 -15.59 36.75
CA ALA A 165 -2.61 -14.37 37.49
C ALA A 165 -4.12 -14.23 37.73
N GLY A 166 -4.54 -14.53 38.96
CA GLY A 166 -5.92 -14.37 39.40
C GLY A 166 -6.43 -12.98 39.01
N VAL A 167 -7.61 -12.95 38.37
CA VAL A 167 -8.34 -11.72 38.09
C VAL A 167 -8.64 -11.07 39.44
N GLU A 168 -7.88 -10.04 39.83
CA GLU A 168 -8.33 -9.10 40.85
C GLU A 168 -9.52 -8.36 40.26
N MET A 169 -10.70 -8.91 40.50
CA MET A 169 -11.96 -8.20 40.40
C MET A 169 -11.94 -7.16 41.51
N ASP A 170 -11.65 -5.90 41.18
CA ASP A 170 -11.98 -4.79 42.06
C ASP A 170 -13.50 -4.77 42.22
N VAL A 171 -13.96 -5.28 43.36
CA VAL A 171 -15.35 -5.21 43.79
C VAL A 171 -15.57 -3.79 44.31
N TYR A 172 -16.28 -2.98 43.52
CA TYR A 172 -16.82 -1.69 43.94
C TYR A 172 -17.83 -1.82 45.07
#